data_AF-A0AAD7J4Y9-F1
#
_entry.id   AF-A0AAD7J4Y9-F1
#
_cell.length_a   1.000
_cell.length_b   1.000
_cell.length_c   1.000
_cell.angle_alpha   90.00
_cell.angle_beta   90.00
_cell.angle_gamma   90.00
#
_symmetry.space_group_name_H-M   'P 1'
#
loop_
_entity.id
_entity.type
_entity.pdbx_description
1 polymer ?
#
loop_
_entity_poly.entity_id
_entity_poly.type
_entity_poly.pdbx_seq_one_letter_code
_entity_poly.pdbx_strand_id
1 'polypeptide(L)'
;MPAAAESPATIEKSVSGDKNGGKRLIPTSKSPLFYPAEDVRQPKKSRKSPKPTSLRSSITPGTVLILLAGRFRGTRVVFLKQLESGLLLVTGPFKVNGIPLRRVNQAYVIATTTKVKLDGVKVCSCRNPFHVHRAHFWNLG
;
A
#
# COMPACT_ATOMS: atom_id res chain seq x y z
N MET A 1 -10.83 18.62 -4.50
CA MET A 1 -10.67 17.60 -5.56
C MET A 1 -11.34 18.19 -6.79
N PRO A 2 -10.59 18.62 -7.80
CA PRO A 2 -11.19 19.14 -9.03
C PRO A 2 -12.02 18.03 -9.68
N ALA A 3 -13.21 18.38 -10.15
CA ALA A 3 -14.13 17.46 -10.80
C ALA A 3 -13.39 16.74 -11.95
N ALA A 4 -13.49 15.42 -12.00
CA ALA A 4 -12.99 14.66 -13.14
C ALA A 4 -13.66 15.21 -14.39
N ALA A 5 -12.87 15.63 -15.39
CA ALA A 5 -13.36 16.14 -16.65
C ALA A 5 -14.31 15.11 -17.27
N GLU A 6 -15.57 15.46 -17.40
CA GLU A 6 -16.61 14.63 -17.99
C GLU A 6 -16.32 14.45 -19.48
N SER A 7 -16.15 13.20 -19.91
CA SER A 7 -16.07 12.86 -21.33
C SER A 7 -17.42 13.15 -22.01
N PRO A 8 -17.46 13.77 -23.20
CA PRO A 8 -18.70 14.18 -23.83
C PRO A 8 -19.61 12.98 -24.12
N ALA A 9 -20.91 13.14 -23.85
CA ALA A 9 -21.92 12.09 -23.93
C ALA A 9 -22.11 11.51 -25.34
N THR A 10 -21.70 12.24 -26.37
CA THR A 10 -21.93 11.91 -27.77
C THR A 10 -20.69 12.21 -28.61
N ILE A 11 -20.23 11.21 -29.38
CA ILE A 11 -19.13 11.34 -30.33
C ILE A 11 -19.74 11.44 -31.74
N GLU A 12 -19.44 12.53 -32.46
CA GLU A 12 -19.81 12.67 -33.87
C GLU A 12 -18.90 11.76 -34.72
N LYS A 13 -19.48 10.77 -35.41
CA LYS A 13 -18.75 10.02 -36.44
C LYS A 13 -19.26 10.42 -37.81
N SER A 14 -18.35 10.76 -38.73
CA SER A 14 -18.66 10.95 -40.14
C SER A 14 -18.95 9.61 -40.80
N VAL A 15 -19.98 9.55 -41.64
CA VAL A 15 -20.36 8.35 -42.41
C VAL A 15 -19.86 8.53 -43.85
N SER A 16 -19.00 7.62 -44.32
CA SER A 16 -18.49 7.64 -45.70
C SER A 16 -19.41 6.85 -46.63
N GLY A 17 -20.30 7.53 -47.35
CA GLY A 17 -21.12 6.95 -48.42
C GLY A 17 -21.79 8.03 -49.26
N ASP A 18 -21.69 7.91 -50.59
CA ASP A 18 -21.97 8.99 -51.57
C ASP A 18 -23.43 9.50 -51.62
N LYS A 19 -24.36 8.86 -50.90
CA LYS A 19 -25.77 9.27 -50.80
C LYS A 19 -26.27 9.48 -49.37
N ASN A 20 -25.37 9.50 -48.37
CA ASN A 20 -25.73 9.61 -46.96
C ASN A 20 -24.72 10.47 -46.16
N GLY A 21 -24.49 11.71 -46.61
CA GLY A 21 -23.51 12.65 -46.05
C GLY A 21 -23.85 13.27 -44.68
N GLY A 22 -24.56 12.57 -43.80
CA GLY A 22 -24.93 13.05 -42.46
C GLY A 22 -23.94 12.61 -41.38
N LYS A 23 -23.52 13.53 -40.50
CA LYS A 23 -22.83 13.20 -39.25
C LYS A 23 -23.76 12.39 -38.34
N ARG A 24 -23.28 11.27 -37.79
CA ARG A 24 -24.03 10.49 -36.80
C ARG A 24 -23.53 10.79 -35.40
N LEU A 25 -24.45 11.23 -34.57
CA LEU A 25 -24.29 11.38 -33.14
C LEU A 25 -24.39 9.99 -32.49
N ILE A 26 -23.26 9.45 -32.02
CA ILE A 26 -23.22 8.14 -31.35
C ILE A 26 -22.96 8.36 -29.86
N PRO A 27 -23.79 7.81 -28.97
CA PRO A 27 -23.53 7.89 -27.54
C PRO A 27 -22.23 7.16 -27.17
N THR A 28 -21.42 7.78 -26.33
CA THR A 28 -20.12 7.25 -25.90
C THR A 28 -20.26 5.99 -25.04
N SER A 29 -21.28 5.95 -24.18
CA SER A 29 -21.67 4.79 -23.39
C SER A 29 -22.98 4.20 -23.93
N LYS A 30 -22.90 3.01 -24.54
CA LYS A 30 -24.08 2.24 -24.94
C LYS A 30 -24.65 1.53 -23.72
N SER A 31 -25.98 1.53 -23.58
CA SER A 31 -26.64 0.71 -22.57
C SER A 31 -26.37 -0.79 -22.83
N PRO A 32 -26.26 -1.62 -21.78
CA PRO A 32 -26.16 -3.05 -21.95
C PRO A 32 -27.40 -3.61 -22.66
N LEU A 33 -27.19 -4.63 -23.50
CA LEU A 33 -28.27 -5.29 -24.24
C LEU A 33 -29.07 -6.29 -23.39
N PHE A 34 -28.47 -6.73 -22.27
CA PHE A 34 -29.01 -7.72 -21.35
C PHE A 34 -29.25 -7.09 -19.97
N TYR A 35 -30.44 -7.30 -19.42
CA TYR A 35 -30.82 -6.86 -18.08
C TYR A 35 -30.98 -8.08 -17.18
N PRO A 36 -30.33 -8.12 -16.00
CA PRO A 36 -30.57 -9.19 -15.04
C PRO A 36 -32.00 -9.09 -14.48
N ALA A 37 -32.62 -10.24 -14.17
CA ALA A 37 -33.97 -10.29 -13.59
C ALA A 37 -34.01 -9.81 -12.13
N GLU A 38 -32.86 -9.81 -11.44
CA GLU A 38 -32.70 -9.36 -10.07
C GLU A 38 -31.60 -8.30 -9.96
N ASP A 39 -31.86 -7.25 -9.19
CA ASP A 39 -30.86 -6.22 -8.90
C ASP A 39 -29.85 -6.70 -7.85
N VAL A 40 -28.57 -6.76 -8.23
CA VAL A 40 -27.49 -7.05 -7.29
C VAL A 40 -27.24 -5.82 -6.41
N ARG A 41 -27.51 -5.96 -5.11
CA ARG A 41 -27.27 -4.89 -4.14
C ARG A 41 -25.79 -4.46 -4.13
N GLN A 42 -25.52 -3.23 -4.53
CA GLN A 42 -24.17 -2.68 -4.45
C GLN A 42 -23.71 -2.49 -3.00
N PRO A 43 -22.48 -2.87 -2.64
CA PRO A 43 -21.94 -2.64 -1.31
C PRO A 43 -21.79 -1.14 -1.05
N LYS A 44 -22.25 -0.67 0.11
CA LYS A 44 -22.13 0.73 0.51
C LYS A 44 -20.66 1.12 0.59
N LYS A 45 -20.30 2.29 0.04
CA LYS A 45 -18.95 2.84 0.11
C LYS A 45 -18.56 3.07 1.59
N SER A 46 -17.58 2.31 2.07
CA SER A 46 -17.04 2.47 3.41
C SER A 46 -16.25 3.77 3.52
N ARG A 47 -16.46 4.54 4.60
CA ARG A 47 -15.65 5.73 4.93
C ARG A 47 -14.31 5.41 5.60
N LYS A 48 -13.98 4.13 5.79
CA LYS A 48 -12.72 3.71 6.43
C LYS A 48 -11.56 3.95 5.47
N SER A 49 -10.74 4.95 5.76
CA SER A 49 -9.44 5.16 5.10
C SER A 49 -8.32 4.49 5.90
N PRO A 50 -7.31 3.91 5.23
CA PRO A 50 -6.12 3.43 5.93
C PRO A 50 -5.41 4.62 6.59
N LYS A 51 -5.31 4.58 7.92
CA LYS A 51 -4.57 5.58 8.71
C LYS A 51 -3.17 5.05 9.02
N PRO A 52 -2.13 5.91 9.03
CA PRO A 52 -0.81 5.51 9.47
C PRO A 52 -0.86 5.06 10.94
N THR A 53 -0.07 4.06 11.30
CA THR A 53 -0.02 3.54 12.67
C THR A 53 0.71 4.52 13.59
N SER A 54 0.15 4.77 14.77
CA SER A 54 0.79 5.63 15.77
C SER A 54 1.84 4.86 16.55
N LEU A 55 3.02 5.45 16.75
CA LEU A 55 4.08 4.87 17.57
C LEU A 55 3.76 5.00 19.06
N ARG A 56 4.18 4.00 19.83
CA ARG A 56 4.18 4.04 21.29
C ARG A 56 5.30 4.98 21.73
N SER A 57 5.06 5.74 22.79
CA SER A 57 6.03 6.70 23.35
C SER A 57 7.37 6.08 23.75
N SER A 58 7.40 4.80 24.10
CA SER A 58 8.64 4.08 24.45
C SER A 58 9.53 3.75 23.24
N ILE A 59 9.00 3.81 22.02
CA ILE A 59 9.71 3.47 20.80
C ILE A 59 10.29 4.74 20.20
N THR A 60 11.51 5.06 20.61
CA THR A 60 12.29 6.16 20.06
C THR A 60 13.40 5.62 19.15
N PRO A 61 13.82 6.34 18.09
CA PRO A 61 14.95 5.91 17.26
C PRO A 61 16.18 5.64 18.15
N GLY A 62 16.83 4.50 17.95
CA GLY A 62 17.94 4.04 18.79
C GLY A 62 17.53 3.22 20.01
N THR A 63 16.23 3.10 20.32
CA THR A 63 15.77 2.20 21.39
C THR A 63 16.06 0.74 21.03
N VAL A 64 16.51 -0.02 22.03
CA VAL A 64 16.67 -1.47 21.90
C VAL A 64 15.31 -2.16 22.07
N LEU A 65 15.06 -3.12 21.21
CA LEU A 65 13.81 -3.84 21.04
C LEU A 65 14.06 -5.33 21.22
N ILE A 66 13.15 -6.03 21.90
CA ILE A 66 13.14 -7.48 21.99
C ILE A 66 12.06 -8.01 21.06
N LEU A 67 12.45 -8.87 20.11
CA LEU A 67 11.51 -9.50 19.19
C LEU A 67 10.80 -10.67 19.86
N LEU A 68 9.47 -10.68 19.80
CA LEU A 68 8.64 -11.75 20.36
C LEU A 68 8.31 -12.85 19.33
N ALA A 69 8.30 -12.49 18.05
CA ALA A 69 7.89 -13.39 16.96
C ALA A 69 8.97 -13.48 15.84
N GLY A 70 8.85 -14.51 14.99
CA GLY A 70 9.76 -14.78 13.87
C GLY A 70 10.89 -15.77 14.18
N ARG A 71 11.97 -15.72 13.39
CA ARG A 71 13.19 -16.55 13.59
C ARG A 71 14.10 -15.99 14.70
N PHE A 72 14.07 -14.67 14.90
CA PHE A 72 14.95 -13.95 15.81
C PHE A 72 14.28 -13.64 17.15
N ARG A 73 13.40 -14.52 17.63
CA ARG A 73 12.69 -14.32 18.91
C ARG A 73 13.67 -14.29 20.08
N GLY A 74 13.39 -13.46 21.08
CA GLY A 74 14.22 -13.29 22.28
C GLY A 74 15.51 -12.50 22.05
N THR A 75 15.83 -12.14 20.81
CA THR A 75 17.04 -11.36 20.50
C THR A 75 16.81 -9.86 20.67
N ARG A 76 17.89 -9.14 21.00
CA ARG A 76 17.91 -7.68 21.15
C ARG A 76 18.30 -7.02 19.84
N VAL A 77 17.55 -6.00 19.44
CA VAL A 77 17.66 -5.39 18.12
C VAL A 77 17.46 -3.89 18.23
N VAL A 78 18.06 -3.09 17.35
CA VAL A 78 18.01 -1.62 17.43
C VAL A 78 16.93 -1.09 16.49
N PHE A 79 16.07 -0.21 17.00
CA PHE A 79 15.08 0.51 16.21
C PHE A 79 15.73 1.66 15.44
N LEU A 80 15.44 1.77 14.15
CA LEU A 80 15.95 2.85 13.30
C LEU A 80 14.88 3.90 13.02
N LYS A 81 13.85 3.52 12.26
CA LYS A 81 12.81 4.43 11.75
C LYS A 81 11.50 3.67 11.51
N GLN A 82 10.37 4.36 11.57
CA GLN A 82 9.08 3.85 11.11
C GLN A 82 8.92 4.05 9.59
N LEU A 83 8.51 3.01 8.88
CA LEU A 83 8.19 3.11 7.45
C LEU A 83 6.81 3.74 7.24
N GLU A 84 6.57 4.25 6.03
CA GLU A 84 5.26 4.75 5.57
C GLU A 84 4.15 3.70 5.71
N SER A 85 4.50 2.41 5.65
CA SER A 85 3.55 1.31 5.88
C SER A 85 3.13 1.14 7.34
N GLY A 86 3.71 1.91 8.27
CA GLY A 86 3.46 1.78 9.71
C GLY A 86 4.24 0.67 10.42
N LEU A 87 5.19 0.01 9.73
CA LEU A 87 6.05 -1.02 10.31
C LEU A 87 7.37 -0.42 10.79
N LEU A 88 7.98 -1.06 11.79
CA LEU A 88 9.27 -0.67 12.33
C LEU A 88 10.40 -1.22 11.46
N LEU A 89 11.35 -0.36 11.08
CA LEU A 89 12.65 -0.79 10.56
C LEU A 89 13.57 -1.06 11.74
N VAL A 90 14.05 -2.28 11.78
CA VAL A 90 14.84 -2.79 12.88
C VAL A 90 16.13 -3.38 12.31
N THR A 91 17.26 -3.14 12.98
CA THR A 91 18.57 -3.71 12.64
C THR A 91 19.21 -4.32 13.86
N GLY A 92 19.68 -5.56 13.75
CA GLY A 92 20.71 -6.03 14.67
C GLY A 92 22.04 -5.72 14.01
N PRO A 93 23.07 -5.25 14.73
CA PRO A 93 24.41 -5.20 14.18
C PRO A 93 24.75 -6.60 13.66
N PHE A 94 24.82 -6.77 12.33
CA PHE A 94 24.81 -8.09 11.69
C PHE A 94 25.98 -8.96 12.17
N LYS A 95 27.11 -8.33 12.49
CA LYS A 95 28.29 -8.97 13.07
C LYS A 95 28.07 -9.58 14.45
N VAL A 96 27.15 -9.02 15.24
CA VAL A 96 26.91 -9.45 16.64
C VAL A 96 25.78 -10.46 16.70
N ASN A 97 24.64 -10.14 16.07
CA ASN A 97 23.41 -10.91 16.26
C ASN A 97 22.97 -11.69 15.00
N GLY A 98 23.61 -11.49 13.84
CA GLY A 98 23.21 -12.12 12.58
C GLY A 98 21.85 -11.65 12.04
N ILE A 99 21.29 -10.57 12.59
CA ILE A 99 19.97 -10.05 12.21
C ILE A 99 20.16 -8.96 11.15
N PRO A 100 19.68 -9.16 9.90
CA PRO A 100 19.74 -8.14 8.87
C PRO A 100 18.71 -7.03 9.13
N LEU A 101 18.68 -6.02 8.26
CA LEU A 101 17.57 -5.07 8.23
C LEU A 101 16.24 -5.81 8.04
N ARG A 102 15.32 -5.65 8.99
CA ARG A 102 14.05 -6.37 9.02
C ARG A 102 12.90 -5.41 9.31
N ARG A 103 11.77 -5.65 8.65
CA ARG A 103 10.49 -4.99 8.95
C ARG A 103 9.76 -5.79 10.01
N VAL A 104 9.32 -5.12 11.07
CA VAL A 104 8.64 -5.75 12.21
C VAL A 104 7.40 -4.95 12.59
N ASN A 105 6.33 -5.65 12.94
CA ASN A 105 5.14 -5.01 13.49
C ASN A 105 5.37 -4.70 14.98
N GLN A 106 5.00 -3.49 15.38
CA GLN A 106 5.11 -2.98 16.75
C GLN A 106 4.45 -3.88 17.81
N ALA A 107 3.39 -4.61 17.46
CA ALA A 107 2.72 -5.52 18.39
C ALA A 107 3.61 -6.69 18.87
N TYR A 108 4.60 -7.09 18.08
CA TYR A 108 5.48 -8.22 18.38
C TYR A 108 6.83 -7.80 18.97
N VAL A 109 6.87 -6.63 19.61
CA VAL A 109 8.09 -6.04 20.12
C VAL A 109 7.90 -5.51 21.53
N ILE A 110 8.86 -5.80 22.41
CA ILE A 110 9.00 -5.12 23.69
C ILE A 110 10.09 -4.07 23.57
N ALA A 111 9.73 -2.81 23.82
CA ALA A 111 10.69 -1.71 23.91
C ALA A 111 11.36 -1.74 25.29
N THR A 112 12.69 -1.76 25.32
CA THR A 112 13.45 -1.63 26.56
C THR A 112 13.76 -0.17 26.85
N THR A 113 14.23 0.11 28.06
CA THR A 113 14.66 1.46 28.48
C THR A 113 16.04 1.85 27.94
N THR A 114 16.82 0.87 27.49
CA THR A 114 18.14 1.07 26.91
C THR A 114 18.05 1.75 25.53
N LYS A 115 18.80 2.84 25.36
CA LYS A 115 18.85 3.63 24.14
C LYS A 115 20.30 3.75 23.66
N VAL A 116 20.49 3.57 22.37
CA VAL A 116 21.77 3.77 21.68
C VAL A 116 21.70 5.08 20.92
N LYS A 117 22.69 5.95 21.08
CA LYS A 117 22.80 7.18 20.30
C LYS A 117 23.14 6.82 18.85
N LEU A 118 22.33 7.28 17.90
CA LEU A 118 22.49 7.00 16.47
C LEU A 118 22.99 8.25 15.74
N ASP A 119 24.16 8.74 16.11
CA ASP A 119 24.76 9.90 15.47
C ASP A 119 25.38 9.48 14.11
N GLY A 120 24.96 10.13 13.02
CA GLY A 120 25.53 9.90 11.68
C GLY A 120 25.01 8.68 10.90
N VAL A 121 24.03 7.94 11.42
CA VAL A 121 23.47 6.77 10.70
C VAL A 121 22.52 7.23 9.59
N LYS A 122 23.03 7.26 8.35
CA LYS A 122 22.20 7.51 7.16
C LYS A 122 21.37 6.26 6.88
N VAL A 123 20.12 6.26 7.35
CA VAL A 123 19.14 5.23 6.97
C VAL A 123 18.79 5.51 5.51
N CYS A 124 19.49 4.84 4.59
CA CYS A 124 19.20 4.96 3.17
C CYS A 124 17.73 4.67 2.93
N SER A 125 17.12 5.44 2.04
CA SER A 125 15.74 5.33 1.58
C SER A 125 15.51 4.05 0.76
N CYS A 126 16.19 2.94 1.10
CA CYS A 126 16.14 1.69 0.35
C CYS A 126 14.70 1.16 0.39
N ARG A 127 13.97 1.60 -0.63
CA ARG A 127 12.93 0.94 -1.41
C ARG A 127 12.19 -0.12 -0.61
N ASN A 128 10.97 0.25 -0.23
CA ASN A 128 9.89 -0.64 0.19
C ASN A 128 10.07 -2.06 -0.41
N PRO A 129 10.51 -3.08 0.36
CA PRO A 129 10.62 -4.45 -0.13
C PRO A 129 9.22 -5.09 -0.17
N PHE A 130 8.26 -4.42 -0.78
CA PHE A 130 6.92 -4.96 -1.03
C PHE A 130 6.91 -5.93 -2.21
N HIS A 131 8.07 -6.25 -2.80
CA HIS A 131 8.19 -7.16 -3.95
C HIS A 131 8.66 -8.58 -3.61
N VAL A 132 8.61 -8.99 -2.34
CA VAL A 132 8.88 -10.38 -1.97
C VAL A 132 7.56 -11.03 -1.56
N HIS A 133 6.93 -11.70 -2.53
CA HIS A 133 5.71 -12.52 -2.50
C HIS A 133 4.35 -11.79 -2.55
N ARG A 134 3.99 -11.28 -3.74
CA ARG A 134 2.61 -11.42 -4.23
C ARG A 134 2.70 -12.25 -5.50
N ALA A 135 2.57 -13.57 -5.33
CA ALA A 135 2.37 -14.47 -6.44
C ALA A 135 1.24 -13.89 -7.31
N HIS A 136 1.56 -13.71 -8.59
CA HIS A 136 0.58 -13.55 -9.64
C HIS A 136 -0.26 -14.82 -9.68
N PHE A 137 -1.24 -14.93 -8.79
CA PHE A 137 -2.29 -15.91 -8.89
C PHE A 137 -3.45 -15.23 -9.61
N TRP A 138 -3.41 -15.37 -10.94
CA TRP A 138 -4.54 -15.46 -11.85
C TRP A 138 -5.77 -14.59 -11.54
N ASN A 139 -5.88 -13.50 -12.31
CA ASN A 139 -7.18 -13.01 -12.76
C ASN A 139 -7.36 -13.53 -14.20
N LEU A 140 -7.84 -14.77 -14.32
CA LEU A 140 -8.49 -15.31 -15.51
C LEU A 140 -9.78 -15.95 -15.00
N GLY A 141 -10.91 -15.45 -15.51
CA GLY A 141 -12.27 -15.77 -15.11
C GLY A 141 -13.17 -14.64 -15.55
#